data_AF-A0A0F9DU31-F1
#
_entry.id   AF-A0A0F9DU31-F1
#
_cell.length_a   1.000
_cell.length_b   1.000
_cell.length_c   1.000
_cell.angle_alpha   90.00
_cell.angle_beta   90.00
_cell.angle_gamma   90.00
#
_symmetry.space_group_name_H-M   'P 1'
#
loop_
_entity.id
_entity.type
_entity.pdbx_description
1 polymer ?
#
loop_
_entity_poly.entity_id
_entity_poly.type
_entity_poly.pdbx_seq_one_letter_code
_entity_poly.pdbx_strand_id
1 'polypeptide(L)' 'MATYGEAIKALLRAGFSNRDVLDLSQLDGREAVKKLGEEALEEEKQKETQDAKT' A
#
# COMPACT_ATOMS: atom_id res chain seq x y z
N MET A 1 5.68 2.51 -11.73
CA MET A 1 4.28 2.65 -11.30
C MET A 1 3.82 1.27 -10.85
N ALA A 2 3.37 1.13 -9.61
CA ALA A 2 2.95 -0.16 -9.09
C ALA A 2 1.63 -0.59 -9.75
N THR A 3 1.43 -1.89 -9.92
CA THR A 3 0.12 -2.43 -10.33
C THR A 3 -0.88 -2.31 -9.19
N TYR A 4 -2.17 -2.35 -9.52
CA TYR A 4 -3.23 -2.33 -8.50
C TYR A 4 -3.11 -3.49 -7.49
N GLY A 5 -2.69 -4.67 -7.95
CA GLY A 5 -2.48 -5.82 -7.07
C GLY A 5 -1.28 -5.65 -6.12
N GLU A 6 -0.23 -4.95 -6.55
CA GLU A 6 0.91 -4.62 -5.69
C GLU A 6 0.53 -3.59 -4.63
N ALA A 7 -0.25 -2.57 -5.01
CA ALA A 7 -0.79 -1.59 -4.07
C ALA A 7 -1.64 -2.26 -2.97
N ILE A 8 -2.55 -3.18 -3.34
CA ILE A 8 -3.35 -3.92 -2.34
C ILE A 8 -2.44 -4.73 -1.41
N LYS A 9 -1.45 -5.46 -1.94
CA LYS A 9 -0.54 -6.25 -1.11
C LYS A 9 0.22 -5.38 -0.11
N ALA A 10 0.66 -4.20 -0.53
CA ALA A 10 1.36 -3.26 0.33
C ALA A 10 0.46 -2.75 1.46
N LEU A 11 -0.79 -2.39 1.16
CA LEU A 11 -1.77 -2.01 2.18
C LEU A 11 -2.02 -3.13 3.19
N LEU A 12 -2.16 -4.38 2.72
CA LEU A 12 -2.35 -5.53 3.61
C LEU A 12 -1.13 -5.75 4.53
N ARG A 13 0.10 -5.58 4.02
CA ARG A 13 1.32 -5.64 4.84
C ARG A 13 1.42 -4.48 5.83
N ALA A 14 0.94 -3.31 5.44
CA ALA A 14 0.85 -2.13 6.30
C ALA A 14 -0.23 -2.28 7.41
N GLY A 15 -1.00 -3.38 7.39
CA GLY A 15 -1.96 -3.73 8.44
C GLY A 15 -3.41 -3.37 8.13
N PHE A 16 -3.71 -2.89 6.92
CA PHE A 16 -5.09 -2.71 6.49
C PHE A 16 -5.79 -4.06 6.34
N SER A 17 -7.07 -4.14 6.71
CA SER A 17 -7.85 -5.35 6.47
C SER A 17 -8.34 -5.39 5.02
N ASN A 18 -8.71 -6.58 4.54
CA ASN A 18 -9.37 -6.73 3.24
C ASN A 18 -10.65 -5.88 3.14
N ARG A 19 -11.36 -5.70 4.26
CA ARG A 19 -12.57 -4.88 4.30
C ARG A 19 -12.25 -3.41 4.11
N ASP A 20 -11.23 -2.90 4.79
CA ASP A 20 -10.82 -1.50 4.64
C ASP A 20 -10.45 -1.20 3.20
N VAL A 21 -9.69 -2.09 2.54
CA VAL A 21 -9.31 -1.93 1.13
C VAL A 21 -10.52 -1.95 0.20
N LEU A 22 -11.51 -2.80 0.48
CA LEU A 22 -12.75 -2.85 -0.31
C LEU A 22 -13.59 -1.59 -0.11
N ASP A 23 -13.75 -1.14 1.14
CA ASP A 23 -14.51 0.06 1.48
C ASP A 23 -13.84 1.29 0.84
N LEU A 24 -12.51 1.41 0.91
CA LEU A 24 -11.74 2.47 0.27
C LEU A 24 -11.89 2.43 -1.27
N SER A 25 -11.85 1.22 -1.86
CA SER A 25 -12.05 1.06 -3.30
C SER A 25 -13.46 1.43 -3.76
N GLN A 26 -14.48 1.30 -2.90
CA GLN A 26 -15.86 1.65 -3.21
C GLN A 26 -16.14 3.15 -3.01
N LEU A 27 -15.57 3.74 -1.96
CA LEU A 27 -15.79 5.14 -1.60
C LEU A 27 -14.93 6.09 -2.45
N ASP A 28 -13.63 5.83 -2.51
CA ASP A 28 -12.64 6.74 -3.12
C ASP A 28 -12.19 6.25 -4.51
N GLY A 29 -12.52 5.01 -4.85
CA GLY A 29 -12.24 4.42 -6.14
C GLY A 29 -10.87 3.77 -6.26
N ARG A 30 -10.68 3.08 -7.39
CA ARG A 30 -9.51 2.24 -7.64
C ARG A 30 -8.19 3.01 -7.66
N GLU A 31 -8.20 4.24 -8.18
CA GLU A 31 -6.99 5.06 -8.28
C GLU A 31 -6.52 5.59 -6.91
N ALA A 32 -7.45 5.87 -5.98
CA ALA A 32 -7.11 6.29 -4.63
C ALA A 32 -6.41 5.17 -3.85
N VAL A 33 -6.96 3.95 -3.91
CA VAL A 33 -6.33 2.75 -3.34
C VAL A 33 -4.95 2.50 -3.94
N LYS A 34 -4.80 2.72 -5.26
CA LYS A 34 -3.52 2.54 -5.94
C LYS A 34 -2.46 3.52 -5.42
N LYS A 35 -2.79 4.81 -5.28
CA LYS A 35 -1.89 5.83 -4.74
C LYS A 35 -1.48 5.52 -3.30
N LEU A 36 -2.45 5.20 -2.45
CA LEU A 36 -2.17 4.87 -1.04
C LEU A 36 -1.26 3.64 -0.92
N GLY A 37 -1.47 2.62 -1.77
CA GLY A 37 -0.59 1.45 -1.80
C GLY A 37 0.79 1.73 -2.39
N GLU A 38 0.94 2.69 -3.31
CA GLU A 38 2.25 3.17 -3.78
C GLU A 38 3.02 3.87 -2.65
N GLU A 39 2.36 4.72 -1.86
CA GLU A 39 2.94 5.37 -0.67
C GLU A 39 3.40 4.32 0.37
N ALA A 40 2.56 3.33 0.66
CA ALA A 40 2.91 2.24 1.57
C ALA A 40 4.13 1.43 1.09
N LEU A 41 4.27 1.19 -0.22
CA LEU A 41 5.45 0.53 -0.81
C LEU A 41 6.71 1.37 -0.67
N GLU A 42 6.61 2.69 -0.80
CA GLU A 42 7.74 3.59 -0.63
C GLU A 42 8.20 3.64 0.82
N GLU A 43 7.27 3.66 1.77
CA GLU A 43 7.59 3.58 3.19
C GLU A 43 8.25 2.25 3.57
N GLU A 44 7.76 1.12 3.03
CA GLU A 44 8.36 -0.22 3.23
C GLU A 44 9.83 -0.23 2.74
N LYS A 45 10.09 0.27 1.53
CA LYS A 45 11.44 0.36 0.97
C LYS A 45 12.37 1.27 1.78
N GLN A 46 11.86 2.37 2.30
CA GLN A 46 12.65 3.29 3.12
C GLN A 46 13.05 2.65 4.45
N LYS A 47 12.14 1.90 5.10
CA LYS A 47 12.44 1.15 6.31
C LYS A 47 13.50 0.07 6.07
N GLU A 48 13.34 -0.74 5.03
CA GLU A 48 14.33 -1.77 4.67
C GLU A 48 15.73 -1.18 4.41
N THR A 49 15.81 0.01 3.80
CA THR A 49 17.09 0.68 3.52
C THR A 49 17.73 1.27 4.77
N GLN A 50 16.95 1.65 5.79
CA GLN A 50 17.46 2.10 7.08
C GLN A 50 17.92 0.93 7.95
N ASP A 51 17.16 -0.16 7.97
CA ASP A 51 17.52 -1.37 8.72
C ASP A 51 18.79 -2.03 8.13
N ALA A 52 19.00 -1.99 6.81
CA ALA A 52 20.20 -2.53 6.17
C ALA A 52 21.48 -1.70 6.40
N LYS A 53 21.38 -0.49 6.95
CA LYS A 53 22.52 0.40 7.24
C LYS A 53 22.94 0.42 8.71
N THR A 54 22.23 -0.31 9.58
CA THR A 54 22.50 -0.44 11.01
C THR A 54 23.17 -1.77 11.31
#